data_AF-X0ZLV2-F1
#
_entry.id   AF-X0ZLV2-F1
#
_cell.length_a   1.000
_cell.length_b   1.000
_cell.length_c   1.000
_cell.angle_alpha   90.00
_cell.angle_beta   90.00
_cell.angle_gamma   90.00
#
_symmetry.space_group_name_H-M   'P 1'
#
loop_
_entity.id
_entity.type
_entity.pdbx_description
1 polymer ?
#
loop_
_entity_poly.entity_id
_entity_poly.type
_entity_poly.pdbx_seq_one_letter_code
_entity_poly.pdbx_strand_id
1 'polypeptide(L)'
;EDCFSHQIVESDDVLNDNFDYSRVNPATGPIFINGCRPGNTLKVTIHKIKVESRGVVEVYPGWGPLGNKVEKAETKIVSISEGWAKFGKYLLPLHPMVGVIGVAPAGEAVLCVSPGPHGGNLDTVDIAEGAEIYLPVFVSGAKLALGDVHAIMGDGEICGTGVEIRAEVEMKHKRFVEMINI
;
A
#
# COMPACT_ATOMS: atom_id res chain seq x y z
N GLU A 1 9.28 -3.55 -2.32
CA GLU A 1 9.27 -2.87 -3.63
C GLU A 1 8.26 -1.72 -3.56
N ASP A 2 8.19 -0.86 -4.58
CA ASP A 2 7.04 0.04 -4.75
C ASP A 2 5.87 -0.72 -5.41
N CYS A 3 4.73 -0.05 -5.59
CA CYS A 3 3.52 -0.67 -6.15
C CYS A 3 3.70 -1.19 -7.60
N PHE A 4 4.68 -0.66 -8.33
CA PHE A 4 4.99 -1.08 -9.71
C PHE A 4 5.99 -2.24 -9.79
N SER A 5 6.34 -2.88 -8.67
CA SER A 5 7.47 -3.82 -8.59
C SER A 5 8.79 -3.23 -9.12
N HIS A 6 8.94 -1.91 -8.97
CA HIS A 6 10.05 -1.10 -9.45
C HIS A 6 10.31 -1.18 -10.96
N GLN A 7 9.27 -1.44 -11.75
CA GLN A 7 9.35 -1.44 -13.21
C GLN A 7 9.49 -0.02 -13.80
N ILE A 8 9.05 1.00 -13.08
CA ILE A 8 9.17 2.42 -13.46
C ILE A 8 10.40 3.00 -12.75
N VAL A 9 11.49 3.28 -13.48
CA VAL A 9 12.77 3.76 -12.94
C VAL A 9 13.11 5.20 -13.35
N GLU A 10 12.66 5.65 -14.50
CA GLU A 10 12.86 7.01 -15.04
C GLU A 10 11.53 7.62 -15.50
N SER A 11 11.50 8.93 -15.78
CA SER A 11 10.27 9.62 -16.18
C SER A 11 9.75 9.21 -17.56
N ASP A 12 10.57 8.54 -18.36
CA ASP A 12 10.17 8.03 -19.69
C ASP A 12 9.52 6.63 -19.59
N ASP A 13 9.62 5.96 -18.43
CA ASP A 13 9.00 4.66 -18.17
C ASP A 13 7.51 4.81 -17.81
N VAL A 14 6.69 5.03 -18.82
CA VAL A 14 5.23 5.19 -18.64
C VAL A 14 4.50 3.85 -18.72
N LEU A 15 3.38 3.73 -18.01
CA LEU A 15 2.48 2.59 -18.16
C LEU A 15 1.96 2.50 -19.61
N ASN A 16 2.02 1.30 -20.18
CA ASN A 16 1.59 0.99 -21.54
C ASN A 16 1.37 -0.52 -21.71
N ASP A 17 1.01 -0.97 -22.92
CA ASP A 17 0.70 -2.38 -23.21
C ASP A 17 1.87 -3.36 -22.94
N ASN A 18 3.11 -2.88 -22.85
CA ASN A 18 4.28 -3.70 -22.53
C ASN A 18 4.59 -3.79 -21.02
N PHE A 19 3.84 -3.07 -20.18
CA PHE A 19 4.02 -3.12 -18.73
C PHE A 19 3.50 -4.43 -18.15
N ASP A 20 4.25 -5.07 -17.25
CA ASP A 20 3.82 -6.32 -16.62
C ASP A 20 2.86 -6.02 -15.46
N TYR A 21 1.57 -5.94 -15.78
CA TYR A 21 0.49 -5.73 -14.81
C TYR A 21 0.34 -6.89 -13.81
N SER A 22 0.89 -8.08 -14.08
CA SER A 22 0.80 -9.22 -13.15
C SER A 22 1.63 -9.02 -11.88
N ARG A 23 2.50 -8.01 -11.89
CA ARG A 23 3.41 -7.65 -10.79
C ARG A 23 3.01 -6.35 -10.08
N VAL A 24 1.80 -5.83 -10.31
CA VAL A 24 1.32 -4.63 -9.60
C VAL A 24 0.90 -4.98 -8.17
N ASN A 25 1.13 -4.03 -7.25
CA ASN A 25 0.89 -4.10 -5.81
C ASN A 25 1.51 -5.33 -5.15
N PRO A 26 2.84 -5.53 -5.27
CA PRO A 26 3.52 -6.62 -4.58
C PRO A 26 3.43 -6.43 -3.06
N ALA A 27 2.85 -7.43 -2.37
CA ALA A 27 2.81 -7.47 -0.92
C ALA A 27 3.86 -8.43 -0.36
N THR A 28 4.73 -7.93 0.52
CA THR A 28 5.70 -8.74 1.25
C THR A 28 4.97 -9.64 2.26
N GLY A 29 5.16 -10.95 2.12
CA GLY A 29 4.48 -11.97 2.92
C GLY A 29 4.28 -13.28 2.16
N PRO A 30 3.35 -14.15 2.60
CA PRO A 30 2.56 -14.01 3.82
C PRO A 30 3.34 -14.41 5.08
N ILE A 31 3.23 -13.59 6.12
CA ILE A 31 3.73 -13.87 7.47
C ILE A 31 2.71 -14.75 8.19
N PHE A 32 3.17 -15.91 8.66
CA PHE A 32 2.34 -16.81 9.47
C PHE A 32 2.43 -16.44 10.96
N ILE A 33 1.28 -16.18 11.58
CA ILE A 33 1.21 -15.79 12.99
C ILE A 33 0.76 -16.96 13.84
N ASN A 34 1.71 -17.53 14.60
CA ASN A 34 1.45 -18.68 15.45
C ASN A 34 0.26 -18.47 16.39
N GLY A 35 -0.66 -19.44 16.40
CA GLY A 35 -1.84 -19.42 17.26
C GLY A 35 -3.03 -18.59 16.73
N CYS A 36 -2.90 -17.82 15.66
CA CYS A 36 -4.06 -17.19 15.01
C CYS A 36 -4.93 -18.24 14.32
N ARG A 37 -6.25 -18.18 14.56
CA ARG A 37 -7.26 -19.08 13.98
C ARG A 37 -8.46 -18.26 13.48
N PRO A 38 -9.27 -18.82 12.56
CA PRO A 38 -10.50 -18.17 12.12
C PRO A 38 -11.36 -17.67 13.29
N GLY A 39 -11.88 -16.45 13.18
CA GLY A 39 -12.66 -15.78 14.22
C GLY A 39 -11.84 -15.01 15.26
N ASN A 40 -10.51 -15.04 15.20
CA ASN A 40 -9.68 -14.11 15.97
C ASN A 40 -9.64 -12.72 15.31
N THR A 41 -9.20 -11.73 16.08
CA THR A 41 -8.79 -10.42 15.54
C THR A 41 -7.29 -10.27 15.68
N LEU A 42 -6.63 -9.95 14.57
CA LEU A 42 -5.22 -9.60 14.53
C LEU A 42 -5.08 -8.09 14.64
N LYS A 43 -4.39 -7.61 15.67
CA LYS A 43 -3.92 -6.22 15.72
C LYS A 43 -2.52 -6.12 15.16
N VAL A 44 -2.30 -5.17 14.27
CA VAL A 44 -0.99 -4.78 13.75
C VAL A 44 -0.75 -3.32 14.13
N THR A 45 0.37 -3.03 14.79
CA THR A 45 0.82 -1.67 15.10
C THR A 45 1.97 -1.33 14.15
N ILE A 46 1.86 -0.22 13.42
CA ILE A 46 2.94 0.31 12.59
C ILE A 46 3.89 1.10 13.50
N HIS A 47 5.12 0.63 13.64
CA HIS A 47 6.10 1.27 14.51
C HIS A 47 6.96 2.28 13.78
N LYS A 48 7.38 1.95 12.56
CA LYS A 48 8.24 2.82 11.76
C LYS A 48 8.09 2.53 10.27
N ILE A 49 8.13 3.57 9.44
CA ILE A 49 8.18 3.49 7.98
C ILE A 49 9.39 4.28 7.52
N LYS A 50 10.37 3.59 6.94
CA LYS A 50 11.54 4.22 6.30
C LYS A 50 11.39 4.12 4.80
N VAL A 51 11.19 5.27 4.15
CA VAL A 51 11.10 5.36 2.70
C VAL A 51 12.46 5.62 2.07
N GLU A 52 12.65 5.18 0.82
CA GLU A 52 13.83 5.51 0.03
C GLU A 52 13.85 6.98 -0.43
N SER A 53 14.87 7.38 -1.20
CA SER A 53 15.05 8.76 -1.69
C SER A 53 14.36 9.05 -3.03
N ARG A 54 13.68 8.07 -3.63
CA ARG A 54 13.05 8.18 -4.96
C ARG A 54 11.65 7.57 -4.92
N GLY A 55 10.64 8.39 -5.12
CA GLY A 55 9.26 7.96 -5.36
C GLY A 55 8.83 8.13 -6.82
N VAL A 56 7.70 7.53 -7.16
CA VAL A 56 7.06 7.58 -8.48
C VAL A 56 5.62 8.06 -8.31
N VAL A 57 5.17 8.94 -9.18
CA VAL A 57 3.74 9.23 -9.37
C VAL A 57 3.43 8.88 -10.80
N GLU A 58 2.35 8.14 -11.03
CA GLU A 58 1.90 7.76 -12.36
C GLU A 58 0.45 8.17 -12.52
N VAL A 59 0.11 8.78 -13.65
CA VAL A 59 -1.28 8.93 -14.07
C VAL A 59 -1.51 8.08 -15.30
N TYR A 60 -2.65 7.40 -15.37
CA TYR A 60 -3.00 6.55 -16.51
C TYR A 60 -4.47 6.72 -16.91
N PRO A 61 -4.81 6.72 -18.21
CA PRO A 61 -6.19 6.81 -18.66
C PRO A 61 -7.07 5.72 -18.03
N GLY A 62 -8.14 6.16 -17.37
CA GLY A 62 -9.10 5.27 -16.68
C GLY A 62 -8.69 4.83 -15.27
N TRP A 63 -7.53 5.23 -14.76
CA TRP A 63 -7.11 4.95 -13.37
C TRP A 63 -7.51 6.05 -12.40
N GLY A 64 -7.92 5.65 -11.19
CA GLY A 64 -8.39 6.55 -10.15
C GLY A 64 -9.73 7.23 -10.46
N PRO A 65 -10.30 7.96 -9.49
CA PRO A 65 -11.56 8.70 -9.65
C PRO A 65 -11.59 9.70 -10.81
N LEU A 66 -10.43 10.24 -11.22
CA LEU A 66 -10.32 11.20 -12.31
C LEU A 66 -9.70 10.60 -13.59
N GLY A 67 -9.61 9.27 -13.70
CA GLY A 67 -8.98 8.61 -14.85
C GLY A 67 -9.61 8.96 -16.19
N ASN A 68 -10.90 9.32 -16.22
CA ASN A 68 -11.58 9.79 -17.44
C ASN A 68 -11.14 11.17 -17.92
N LYS A 69 -10.38 11.93 -17.11
CA LYS A 69 -9.78 13.22 -17.46
C LYS A 69 -8.32 13.09 -17.89
N VAL A 70 -7.72 11.92 -17.74
CA VAL A 70 -6.33 11.65 -18.11
C VAL A 70 -6.29 11.26 -19.59
N GLU A 71 -5.64 12.08 -20.41
CA GLU A 71 -5.56 11.86 -21.87
C GLU A 71 -4.50 10.82 -22.25
N LYS A 72 -3.39 10.77 -21.50
CA LYS A 72 -2.25 9.87 -21.72
C LYS A 72 -1.57 9.53 -20.41
N ALA A 73 -0.83 8.42 -20.41
CA ALA A 73 0.02 8.07 -19.29
C ALA A 73 1.13 9.10 -19.10
N GLU A 74 1.45 9.44 -17.85
CA GLU A 74 2.56 10.32 -17.51
C GLU A 74 3.18 9.93 -16.17
N THR A 75 4.51 9.78 -16.18
CA THR A 75 5.31 9.45 -15.02
C THR A 75 6.00 10.69 -14.48
N LYS A 76 6.07 10.77 -13.16
CA LYS A 76 6.91 11.74 -12.48
C LYS A 76 7.74 11.10 -11.39
N ILE A 77 9.06 11.26 -11.52
CA ILE A 77 10.01 10.88 -10.48
C ILE A 77 10.07 11.99 -9.42
N VAL A 78 9.89 11.60 -8.17
CA VAL A 78 9.84 12.50 -7.02
C VAL A 78 11.03 12.24 -6.12
N SER A 79 11.93 13.22 -5.98
CA SER A 79 13.06 13.10 -5.06
C SER A 79 12.60 13.34 -3.62
N ILE A 80 13.00 12.45 -2.72
CA ILE A 80 12.73 12.52 -1.28
C ILE A 80 14.03 12.86 -0.54
N SER A 81 13.99 13.92 0.27
CA SER A 81 15.15 14.35 1.06
C SER A 81 14.70 15.13 2.29
N GLU A 82 15.33 14.88 3.44
CA GLU A 82 15.16 15.67 4.67
C GLU A 82 13.69 15.80 5.14
N GLY A 83 12.86 14.78 4.94
CA GLY A 83 11.44 14.83 5.31
C GLY A 83 10.55 15.56 4.31
N TRP A 84 11.04 15.81 3.09
CA TRP A 84 10.30 16.48 2.02
C TRP A 84 10.28 15.67 0.72
N ALA A 85 9.14 15.70 0.03
CA ALA A 85 8.98 15.25 -1.36
C ALA A 85 8.98 16.46 -2.31
N LYS A 86 9.87 16.44 -3.32
CA LYS A 86 9.95 17.51 -4.33
C LYS A 86 9.11 17.17 -5.57
N PHE A 87 7.89 17.70 -5.62
CA PHE A 87 6.98 17.52 -6.74
C PHE A 87 6.98 18.75 -7.67
N GLY A 88 7.84 18.74 -8.68
CA GLY A 88 8.05 19.89 -9.57
C GLY A 88 8.63 21.08 -8.79
N LYS A 89 7.86 22.17 -8.68
CA LYS A 89 8.24 23.37 -7.91
C LYS A 89 7.80 23.33 -6.44
N TYR A 90 7.04 22.31 -6.05
CA TYR A 90 6.48 22.19 -4.70
C TYR A 90 7.35 21.29 -3.83
N LEU A 91 7.46 21.65 -2.55
CA LEU A 91 8.00 20.80 -1.50
C LEU A 91 6.85 20.43 -0.57
N LEU A 92 6.59 19.13 -0.45
CA LEU A 92 5.50 18.58 0.34
C LEU A 92 6.10 17.82 1.53
N PRO A 93 5.59 18.03 2.77
CA PRO A 93 6.10 17.29 3.91
C PRO A 93 5.75 15.81 3.76
N LEU A 94 6.67 14.92 4.10
CA LEU A 94 6.39 13.49 4.08
C LEU A 94 5.32 13.13 5.10
N HIS A 95 4.46 12.20 4.70
CA HIS A 95 3.53 11.51 5.59
C HIS A 95 3.46 10.05 5.15
N PRO A 96 4.50 9.24 5.46
CA PRO A 96 4.58 7.89 4.95
C PRO A 96 3.48 7.00 5.51
N MET A 97 2.90 6.16 4.66
CA MET A 97 1.77 5.29 4.99
C MET A 97 1.81 3.98 4.20
N VAL A 98 1.14 2.94 4.70
CA VAL A 98 1.04 1.61 4.06
C VAL A 98 -0.30 1.48 3.35
N GLY A 99 -0.30 1.39 2.02
CA GLY A 99 -1.52 1.31 1.19
C GLY A 99 -2.12 -0.08 1.17
N VAL A 100 -1.26 -1.09 1.01
CA VAL A 100 -1.66 -2.50 1.05
C VAL A 100 -1.28 -3.11 2.40
N ILE A 101 -2.29 -3.50 3.18
CA ILE A 101 -2.10 -4.34 4.37
C ILE A 101 -3.31 -5.26 4.56
N GLY A 102 -3.08 -6.56 4.69
CA GLY A 102 -4.17 -7.50 4.79
C GLY A 102 -3.78 -8.91 5.22
N VAL A 103 -4.79 -9.72 5.47
CA VAL A 103 -4.69 -11.15 5.81
C VAL A 103 -5.33 -11.99 4.70
N ALA A 104 -5.06 -13.28 4.63
CA ALA A 104 -5.69 -14.13 3.62
C ALA A 104 -7.20 -14.26 3.88
N PRO A 105 -8.04 -14.15 2.83
CA PRO A 105 -9.48 -14.38 2.93
C PRO A 105 -9.81 -15.87 3.14
N ALA A 106 -11.04 -16.18 3.56
CA ALA A 106 -11.51 -17.57 3.73
C ALA A 106 -11.77 -18.30 2.40
N GLY A 107 -12.04 -17.55 1.33
CA GLY A 107 -12.47 -18.06 0.03
C GLY A 107 -11.41 -17.96 -1.05
N GLU A 108 -11.83 -17.55 -2.25
CA GLU A 108 -10.94 -17.35 -3.39
C GLU A 108 -9.88 -16.28 -3.09
N ALA A 109 -8.74 -16.39 -3.79
CA ALA A 109 -7.70 -15.39 -3.72
C ALA A 109 -8.22 -14.04 -4.24
N VAL A 110 -7.89 -12.97 -3.53
CA VAL A 110 -8.18 -11.60 -3.93
C VAL A 110 -6.87 -10.93 -4.36
N LEU A 111 -6.91 -10.21 -5.48
CA LEU A 111 -5.73 -9.48 -5.97
C LEU A 111 -5.37 -8.36 -5.00
N CYS A 112 -4.06 -8.08 -4.84
CA CYS A 112 -3.58 -7.07 -3.91
C CYS A 112 -4.06 -5.64 -4.23
N VAL A 113 -4.52 -5.38 -5.46
CA VAL A 113 -5.14 -4.12 -5.90
C VAL A 113 -6.58 -3.93 -5.40
N SER A 114 -7.17 -4.94 -4.75
CA SER A 114 -8.57 -4.89 -4.30
C SER A 114 -8.65 -4.89 -2.77
N PRO A 115 -9.36 -3.92 -2.16
CA PRO A 115 -9.68 -3.97 -0.75
C PRO A 115 -10.83 -4.95 -0.45
N GLY A 116 -10.99 -5.29 0.82
CA GLY A 116 -12.17 -5.97 1.33
C GLY A 116 -12.13 -6.17 2.85
N PRO A 117 -12.98 -7.03 3.40
CA PRO A 117 -12.99 -7.32 4.84
C PRO A 117 -11.66 -7.86 5.39
N HIS A 118 -10.77 -8.31 4.51
CA HIS A 118 -9.45 -8.86 4.84
C HIS A 118 -8.33 -7.80 4.84
N GLY A 119 -8.67 -6.52 4.63
CA GLY A 119 -7.69 -5.48 4.32
C GLY A 119 -7.48 -5.38 2.82
N GLY A 120 -6.24 -5.45 2.37
CA GLY A 120 -5.87 -5.32 0.96
C GLY A 120 -5.49 -3.88 0.62
N ASN A 121 -5.84 -3.41 -0.58
CA ASN A 121 -5.56 -2.06 -1.09
C ASN A 121 -6.45 -1.00 -0.42
N LEU A 122 -6.14 -0.67 0.83
CA LEU A 122 -6.98 0.20 1.64
C LEU A 122 -6.72 1.68 1.39
N ASP A 123 -5.49 2.04 0.98
CA ASP A 123 -5.06 3.41 0.65
C ASP A 123 -5.63 4.45 1.62
N THR A 124 -5.44 4.16 2.91
CA THR A 124 -5.96 4.95 4.01
C THR A 124 -4.80 5.69 4.66
N VAL A 125 -4.80 7.02 4.53
CA VAL A 125 -3.69 7.92 4.97
C VAL A 125 -3.34 7.78 6.47
N ASP A 126 -4.28 7.27 7.27
CA ASP A 126 -4.10 7.04 8.69
C ASP A 126 -3.32 5.75 9.02
N ILE A 127 -3.05 4.88 8.04
CA ILE A 127 -2.21 3.69 8.21
C ILE A 127 -0.72 4.10 8.16
N ALA A 128 -0.34 4.96 9.10
CA ALA A 128 0.98 5.57 9.25
C ALA A 128 1.65 5.14 10.56
N GLU A 129 2.85 5.67 10.84
CA GLU A 129 3.56 5.40 12.10
C GLU A 129 2.68 5.70 13.33
N GLY A 130 2.59 4.74 14.26
CA GLY A 130 1.74 4.81 15.45
C GLY A 130 0.34 4.23 15.27
N ALA A 131 -0.10 3.96 14.04
CA ALA A 131 -1.42 3.42 13.78
C ALA A 131 -1.58 1.97 14.28
N GLU A 132 -2.81 1.63 14.69
CA GLU A 132 -3.21 0.27 15.03
C GLU A 132 -4.33 -0.21 14.08
N ILE A 133 -4.04 -1.26 13.32
CA ILE A 133 -4.96 -1.85 12.35
C ILE A 133 -5.48 -3.17 12.92
N TYR A 134 -6.78 -3.38 12.84
CA TYR A 134 -7.46 -4.57 13.35
C TYR A 134 -8.04 -5.35 12.17
N LEU A 135 -7.47 -6.53 11.90
CA LEU A 135 -7.84 -7.39 10.78
C LEU A 135 -8.53 -8.66 11.30
N PRO A 136 -9.73 -9.01 10.81
CA PRO A 136 -10.39 -10.26 11.15
C PRO A 136 -9.61 -11.44 10.56
N VAL A 137 -9.37 -12.48 11.35
CA VAL A 137 -8.65 -13.68 10.90
C VAL A 137 -9.65 -14.65 10.27
N PHE A 138 -9.44 -14.97 8.99
CA PHE A 138 -10.28 -15.90 8.23
C PHE A 138 -9.67 -17.29 8.08
N VAL A 139 -8.34 -17.39 8.14
CA VAL A 139 -7.60 -18.65 7.97
C VAL A 139 -6.55 -18.85 9.06
N SER A 140 -6.07 -20.08 9.22
CA SER A 140 -5.03 -20.36 10.21
C SER A 140 -3.75 -19.56 9.94
N GLY A 141 -3.25 -18.93 10.99
CA GLY A 141 -2.06 -18.10 10.96
C GLY A 141 -2.24 -16.72 10.36
N ALA A 142 -3.48 -16.33 10.02
CA ALA A 142 -3.85 -15.06 9.36
C ALA A 142 -3.26 -14.87 7.96
N LYS A 143 -1.98 -15.17 7.73
CA LYS A 143 -1.24 -14.95 6.47
C LYS A 143 -1.17 -13.46 6.14
N LEU A 144 -0.62 -12.69 7.09
CA LEU A 144 -0.48 -11.23 6.98
C LEU A 144 0.50 -10.88 5.86
N ALA A 145 0.14 -9.94 5.00
CA ALA A 145 1.02 -9.35 4.00
C ALA A 145 0.83 -7.83 3.97
N LEU A 146 1.87 -7.11 3.55
CA LEU A 146 1.83 -5.66 3.37
C LEU A 146 2.75 -5.21 2.25
N GLY A 147 2.43 -4.10 1.62
CA GLY A 147 3.20 -3.51 0.52
C GLY A 147 2.68 -2.11 0.22
N ASP A 148 3.00 -1.62 -0.97
CA ASP A 148 2.41 -0.39 -1.52
C ASP A 148 2.53 0.81 -0.57
N VAL A 149 3.77 1.15 -0.22
CA VAL A 149 4.04 2.28 0.68
C VAL A 149 4.06 3.56 -0.14
N HIS A 150 3.39 4.59 0.36
CA HIS A 150 3.43 5.94 -0.18
C HIS A 150 4.29 6.83 0.71
N ALA A 151 5.14 7.67 0.11
CA ALA A 151 5.88 8.71 0.82
C ALA A 151 4.94 9.86 1.25
N ILE A 152 3.91 10.09 0.44
CA ILE A 152 2.80 11.01 0.67
C ILE A 152 1.62 10.58 -0.22
N MET A 153 0.41 10.67 0.31
CA MET A 153 -0.83 10.49 -0.42
C MET A 153 -1.90 11.41 0.19
N GLY A 154 -2.84 11.89 -0.62
CA GLY A 154 -4.00 12.65 -0.16
C GLY A 154 -5.25 11.78 -0.12
N ASP A 155 -6.23 12.18 0.70
CA ASP A 155 -7.52 11.46 0.78
C ASP A 155 -8.18 11.29 -0.60
N GLY A 156 -8.59 10.05 -0.86
CA GLY A 156 -9.29 9.64 -2.07
C GLY A 156 -8.40 9.34 -3.27
N GLU A 157 -7.06 9.54 -3.17
CA GLU A 157 -6.08 9.11 -4.17
C GLU A 157 -6.51 9.40 -5.62
N ILE A 158 -6.92 10.65 -5.86
CA ILE A 158 -7.78 10.99 -7.00
C ILE A 158 -7.16 10.74 -8.39
N CYS A 159 -5.83 10.73 -8.48
CA CYS A 159 -5.09 10.45 -9.71
C CYS A 159 -4.75 8.96 -9.90
N GLY A 160 -5.08 8.12 -8.91
CA GLY A 160 -4.88 6.68 -8.91
C GLY A 160 -3.58 6.18 -8.29
N THR A 161 -2.70 7.08 -7.85
CA THR A 161 -1.45 6.72 -7.13
C THR A 161 -1.13 7.75 -6.05
N GLY A 162 -0.39 7.33 -5.03
CA GLY A 162 0.36 8.21 -4.15
C GLY A 162 1.71 8.61 -4.77
N VAL A 163 2.63 9.06 -3.91
CA VAL A 163 4.07 9.01 -4.22
C VAL A 163 4.56 7.61 -3.85
N GLU A 164 4.47 6.71 -4.81
CA GLU A 164 4.83 5.30 -4.73
C GLU A 164 6.30 5.12 -4.41
N ILE A 165 6.62 4.35 -3.37
CA ILE A 165 7.99 4.27 -2.91
C ILE A 165 8.36 2.93 -2.30
N ARG A 166 9.61 2.53 -2.51
CA ARG A 166 10.21 1.44 -1.75
C ARG A 166 10.40 1.87 -0.30
N ALA A 167 10.09 0.97 0.62
CA ALA A 167 10.22 1.25 2.04
C ALA A 167 10.51 -0.01 2.86
N GLU A 168 11.07 0.22 4.05
CA GLU A 168 11.09 -0.75 5.15
C GLU A 168 10.02 -0.37 6.17
N VAL A 169 9.18 -1.34 6.55
CA VAL A 169 8.15 -1.16 7.57
C VAL A 169 8.48 -2.01 8.78
N GLU A 170 8.64 -1.37 9.94
CA GLU A 170 8.71 -2.04 11.24
C GLU A 170 7.31 -2.08 11.84
N MET A 171 6.85 -3.28 12.21
CA MET A 171 5.54 -3.48 12.79
C MET A 171 5.55 -4.49 13.93
N LYS A 172 4.55 -4.42 14.79
CA LYS A 172 4.29 -5.39 15.85
C LYS A 172 2.90 -5.95 15.72
N HIS A 173 2.78 -7.26 15.85
CA HIS A 173 1.47 -7.92 15.85
C HIS A 173 1.08 -8.41 17.24
N LYS A 174 -0.22 -8.36 17.53
CA LYS A 174 -0.83 -8.96 18.73
C LYS A 174 -2.13 -9.64 18.34
N ARG A 175 -2.30 -10.89 18.77
CA ARG A 175 -3.55 -11.64 18.62
C ARG A 175 -4.49 -11.29 19.77
N PHE A 176 -5.77 -11.10 19.44
CA PHE A 176 -6.86 -11.07 20.41
C PHE A 176 -7.76 -12.29 20.22
N VAL A 177 -8.18 -12.88 21.34
CA VAL A 177 -9.09 -14.01 21.39
C VAL A 177 -10.33 -13.53 22.12
N GLU A 178 -11.29 -12.94 21.41
CA GLU A 178 -12.63 -12.73 21.94
C GLU A 178 -13.59 -12.38 20.80
N MET A 179 -14.71 -13.09 20.75
CA MET A 179 -15.85 -12.70 19.93
C MET A 179 -16.45 -11.46 20.58
N ILE A 180 -16.30 -10.30 19.94
CA ILE A 180 -17.22 -9.20 20.21
C ILE A 180 -18.54 -9.64 19.57
N ASN A 181 -19.35 -10.38 20.32
CA ASN A 181 -20.76 -10.52 20.02
C ASN A 181 -21.37 -9.12 20.22
N ILE A 182 -21.56 -8.40 19.12
CA ILE A 182 -22.39 -7.18 19.09
C ILE A 182 -23.84 -7.62 19.01
#